data_AF-A0A5S9NYU8-F1
#
_entry.id   AF-A0A5S9NYU8-F1
#
_cell.length_a   1.000
_cell.length_b   1.000
_cell.length_c   1.000
_cell.angle_alpha   90.00
_cell.angle_beta   90.00
_cell.angle_gamma   90.00
#
_symmetry.space_group_name_H-M   'P 1'
#
loop_
_entity.id
_entity.type
_entity.pdbx_description
1 polymer ?
#
loop_
_entity_poly.entity_id
_entity_poly.type
_entity_poly.pdbx_seq_one_letter_code
_entity_poly.pdbx_strand_id
1 'polypeptide(L)'
;MSWAGAIAATQIAVQSSTDPYGLRAIDARRRDMGVSLEALLAAARISARTWDYLRAGRTRPQPRTLIKLSRALDRLATGEPTAPPPPMVAAFWRAAVLFLCAELGADAQIALAPDEGSSRPMDPAWMKAARARQLAFYLTHVELQVSLTALAEACRTSKQRVHKAARTVEDLRDDPSIDALLTRAAAAVTGKDP
;
A
#
# COMPACT_ATOMS: atom_id res chain seq x y z
N MET A 1 -29.34 42.26 -28.88
CA MET A 1 -30.29 41.30 -28.27
C MET A 1 -30.01 39.93 -28.89
N SER A 2 -29.21 39.12 -28.19
CA SER A 2 -29.64 37.87 -27.52
C SER A 2 -29.19 36.64 -28.34
N TRP A 3 -28.02 36.08 -28.02
CA TRP A 3 -27.87 34.83 -27.24
C TRP A 3 -28.36 33.57 -28.00
N ALA A 4 -27.60 33.15 -29.02
CA ALA A 4 -27.62 31.77 -29.51
C ALA A 4 -26.50 31.02 -28.79
N GLY A 5 -26.92 30.22 -27.81
CA GLY A 5 -26.10 29.64 -26.76
C GLY A 5 -24.98 28.72 -27.24
N ALA A 6 -23.84 28.90 -26.57
CA ALA A 6 -22.74 27.97 -26.49
C ALA A 6 -23.20 26.61 -25.93
N ILE A 7 -22.91 25.54 -26.68
CA ILE A 7 -22.55 24.24 -26.08
C ILE A 7 -21.27 23.78 -26.78
N ALA A 8 -20.22 24.56 -26.56
CA ALA A 8 -18.87 24.02 -26.46
C ALA A 8 -18.70 23.59 -25.00
N ALA A 9 -18.98 22.32 -24.71
CA ALA A 9 -18.68 21.71 -23.41
C ALA A 9 -18.14 20.30 -23.64
N THR A 10 -16.85 20.28 -23.95
CA THR A 10 -15.86 19.41 -23.33
C THR A 10 -16.12 17.91 -23.49
N GLN A 11 -15.60 17.39 -24.60
CA GLN A 11 -14.88 16.12 -24.65
C GLN A 11 -14.27 15.78 -23.28
N ILE A 12 -14.90 14.86 -22.57
CA ILE A 12 -14.23 14.11 -21.51
C ILE A 12 -13.20 13.26 -22.25
N ALA A 13 -11.98 13.77 -22.31
CA ALA A 13 -10.82 13.05 -22.79
C ALA A 13 -10.77 11.74 -22.02
N VAL A 14 -11.12 10.65 -22.71
CA VAL A 14 -10.69 9.31 -22.38
C VAL A 14 -9.18 9.39 -22.30
N GLN A 15 -8.64 9.51 -21.09
CA GLN A 15 -7.21 9.45 -20.88
C GLN A 15 -6.72 8.11 -21.41
N SER A 16 -6.16 8.15 -22.62
CA SER A 16 -5.17 7.23 -23.13
C SER A 16 -3.94 7.34 -22.24
N SER A 17 -4.04 6.75 -21.05
CA SER A 17 -2.91 6.58 -20.16
C SER A 17 -2.25 5.26 -20.57
N THR A 18 -1.16 5.39 -21.31
CA THR A 18 -0.14 4.37 -21.55
C THR A 18 0.62 4.08 -20.25
N ASP A 19 -0.10 3.92 -19.14
CA ASP A 19 0.46 3.50 -17.87
C ASP A 19 0.41 1.97 -17.84
N PRO A 20 1.57 1.27 -17.90
CA PRO A 20 1.59 -0.19 -17.81
C PRO A 20 1.00 -0.70 -16.50
N TYR A 21 0.81 0.17 -15.50
CA TYR A 21 0.19 -0.13 -14.22
C TYR A 21 -1.27 0.32 -14.12
N GLY A 22 -1.85 0.92 -15.16
CA GLY A 22 -3.23 1.38 -15.17
C GLY A 22 -4.24 0.23 -15.06
N LEU A 23 -5.44 0.51 -14.51
CA LEU A 23 -6.50 -0.51 -14.32
C LEU A 23 -6.86 -1.25 -15.62
N ARG A 24 -6.80 -0.56 -16.77
CA ARG A 24 -7.02 -1.14 -18.09
C ARG A 24 -5.90 -2.09 -18.52
N ALA A 25 -4.64 -1.71 -18.27
CA ALA A 25 -3.48 -2.55 -18.58
C ALA A 25 -3.50 -3.84 -17.75
N ILE A 26 -3.85 -3.73 -16.47
CA ILE A 26 -4.04 -4.88 -15.57
C ILE A 26 -5.14 -5.81 -16.08
N ASP A 27 -6.30 -5.28 -16.49
CA ASP A 27 -7.38 -6.15 -17.03
C ASP A 27 -7.03 -6.79 -18.37
N ALA A 28 -6.29 -6.09 -19.24
CA ALA A 28 -5.77 -6.67 -20.47
C ALA A 28 -4.80 -7.83 -20.18
N ARG A 29 -3.79 -7.58 -19.34
CA ARG A 29 -2.81 -8.60 -18.91
C ARG A 29 -3.50 -9.82 -18.29
N ARG A 30 -4.50 -9.60 -17.44
CA ARG A 30 -5.32 -10.69 -16.86
C ARG A 30 -5.97 -11.55 -17.94
N ARG A 31 -6.59 -10.92 -18.95
CA ARG A 31 -7.26 -11.63 -20.07
C ARG A 31 -6.26 -12.43 -20.89
N ASP A 32 -5.10 -11.86 -21.19
CA ASP A 32 -4.05 -12.52 -21.96
C ASP A 32 -3.50 -13.76 -21.24
N MET A 33 -3.46 -13.73 -19.90
CA MET A 33 -3.07 -14.86 -19.05
C MET A 33 -4.19 -15.90 -18.83
N GLY A 34 -5.41 -15.67 -19.34
CA GLY A 34 -6.55 -16.55 -19.07
C GLY A 34 -7.02 -16.56 -17.60
N VAL A 35 -6.59 -15.59 -16.79
CA VAL A 35 -6.94 -15.51 -15.37
C VAL A 35 -8.37 -14.98 -15.23
N SER A 36 -9.22 -15.66 -14.46
CA SER A 36 -10.57 -15.15 -14.19
C SER A 36 -10.52 -13.88 -13.34
N LEU A 37 -11.49 -12.98 -13.52
CA LEU A 37 -11.58 -11.78 -12.68
C LEU A 37 -11.70 -12.14 -11.20
N GLU A 38 -12.48 -13.17 -10.88
CA GLU A 38 -12.63 -13.68 -9.52
C GLU A 38 -11.29 -14.13 -8.92
N ALA A 39 -10.48 -14.91 -9.67
CA ALA A 39 -9.18 -15.36 -9.22
C ALA A 39 -8.22 -14.19 -8.96
N LEU A 40 -8.21 -13.18 -9.85
CA LEU A 40 -7.42 -11.97 -9.65
C LEU A 40 -7.84 -11.23 -8.38
N LEU A 41 -9.14 -11.00 -8.19
CA LEU A 41 -9.66 -10.26 -7.05
C LEU A 41 -9.42 -10.99 -5.73
N ALA A 42 -9.58 -12.31 -5.72
CA ALA A 42 -9.24 -13.16 -4.58
C ALA A 42 -7.74 -13.07 -4.25
N ALA A 43 -6.87 -13.23 -5.24
CA ALA A 43 -5.41 -13.17 -5.07
C ALA A 43 -4.91 -11.77 -4.68
N ALA A 44 -5.60 -10.70 -5.11
CA ALA A 44 -5.31 -9.32 -4.75
C ALA A 44 -5.98 -8.89 -3.43
N ARG A 45 -6.87 -9.72 -2.87
CA ARG A 45 -7.71 -9.42 -1.71
C ARG A 45 -8.47 -8.10 -1.90
N ILE A 46 -9.20 -8.00 -3.00
CA ILE A 46 -10.03 -6.85 -3.37
C ILE A 46 -11.46 -7.36 -3.58
N SER A 47 -12.45 -6.64 -3.06
CA SER A 47 -13.86 -7.02 -3.27
C SER A 47 -14.32 -6.70 -4.70
N ALA A 48 -15.25 -7.49 -5.23
CA ALA A 48 -15.90 -7.21 -6.51
C ALA A 48 -16.52 -5.79 -6.54
N ARG A 49 -17.13 -5.35 -5.43
CA ARG A 49 -17.68 -3.99 -5.31
C ARG A 49 -16.62 -2.90 -5.51
N THR A 50 -15.45 -3.06 -4.89
CA THR A 50 -14.33 -2.12 -5.05
C THR A 50 -13.90 -2.06 -6.52
N TRP A 51 -13.78 -3.22 -7.16
CA TRP A 51 -13.45 -3.31 -8.58
C TRP A 51 -14.46 -2.57 -9.46
N ASP A 52 -15.76 -2.76 -9.23
CA ASP A 52 -16.81 -2.08 -9.99
C ASP A 52 -16.75 -0.56 -9.84
N TYR A 53 -16.46 -0.05 -8.65
CA TYR A 53 -16.33 1.39 -8.40
C TYR A 53 -15.13 1.99 -9.15
N LEU A 54 -14.00 1.28 -9.16
CA LEU A 54 -12.81 1.67 -9.90
C LEU A 54 -13.06 1.66 -11.41
N ARG A 55 -13.71 0.60 -11.93
CA ARG A 55 -14.02 0.47 -13.36
C ARG A 55 -15.03 1.53 -13.82
N ALA A 56 -16.01 1.86 -12.99
CA ALA A 56 -17.01 2.89 -13.28
C ALA A 56 -16.48 4.32 -13.11
N GLY A 57 -15.22 4.52 -12.72
CA GLY A 57 -14.63 5.85 -12.48
C GLY A 57 -15.21 6.58 -11.27
N ARG A 58 -15.96 5.88 -10.40
CA ARG A 58 -16.54 6.46 -9.17
C ARG A 58 -15.49 6.73 -8.10
N THR A 59 -14.34 6.06 -8.21
CA THR A 59 -13.20 6.25 -7.33
C THR A 59 -11.93 6.12 -8.16
N ARG A 60 -10.97 7.02 -7.95
CA ARG A 60 -9.67 6.93 -8.61
C ARG A 60 -8.89 5.73 -8.06
N PRO A 61 -8.35 4.83 -8.90
CA PRO A 61 -7.52 3.74 -8.43
C PRO A 61 -6.27 4.30 -7.77
N GLN A 62 -6.08 3.89 -6.53
CA GLN A 62 -4.88 4.24 -5.76
C GLN A 62 -3.69 3.44 -6.31
N PRO A 63 -2.46 3.99 -6.32
CA PRO A 63 -1.26 3.28 -6.79
C PRO A 63 -1.09 1.90 -6.13
N ARG A 64 -1.36 1.80 -4.82
CA ARG A 64 -1.35 0.53 -4.10
C ARG A 64 -2.33 -0.51 -4.64
N THR A 65 -3.52 -0.08 -5.07
CA THR A 65 -4.55 -1.00 -5.60
C THR A 65 -4.05 -1.59 -6.92
N LEU A 66 -3.41 -0.76 -7.74
CA LEU A 66 -2.79 -1.18 -8.99
C LEU A 66 -1.63 -2.16 -8.73
N ILE A 67 -0.76 -1.85 -7.75
CA ILE A 67 0.33 -2.73 -7.32
C ILE A 67 -0.21 -4.08 -6.80
N LYS A 68 -1.28 -4.07 -5.99
CA LYS A 68 -1.92 -5.29 -5.46
C LYS A 68 -2.40 -6.21 -6.58
N LEU A 69 -3.10 -5.64 -7.55
CA LEU A 69 -3.61 -6.36 -8.70
C LEU A 69 -2.47 -6.86 -9.58
N SER A 70 -1.46 -6.04 -9.84
CA SER A 70 -0.29 -6.43 -10.65
C SER A 70 0.48 -7.59 -10.00
N ARG A 71 0.81 -7.49 -8.71
CA ARG A 71 1.47 -8.58 -7.97
C ARG A 71 0.62 -9.84 -7.87
N ALA A 72 -0.71 -9.71 -7.80
CA ALA A 72 -1.59 -10.86 -7.82
C ALA A 72 -1.52 -11.59 -9.17
N LEU A 73 -1.42 -10.87 -10.29
CA LEU A 73 -1.15 -11.47 -11.59
C LEU A 73 0.23 -12.14 -11.61
N ASP A 74 1.27 -11.49 -11.12
CA ASP A 74 2.62 -12.09 -11.07
C ASP A 74 2.61 -13.44 -10.34
N ARG A 75 1.98 -13.50 -9.15
CA ARG A 75 1.85 -14.75 -8.38
C ARG A 75 1.04 -15.82 -9.10
N LEU A 76 -0.06 -15.44 -9.75
CA LEU A 76 -0.88 -16.38 -10.51
C LEU A 76 -0.13 -16.92 -11.74
N ALA A 77 0.80 -16.14 -12.31
CA ALA A 77 1.67 -16.61 -13.39
C ALA A 77 2.73 -17.61 -12.90
N THR A 78 3.33 -17.35 -11.73
CA THR A 78 4.46 -18.14 -11.21
C THR A 78 4.05 -19.33 -10.34
N GLY A 79 2.78 -19.39 -9.91
CA GLY A 79 2.30 -20.39 -8.95
C GLY A 79 2.85 -20.17 -7.53
N GLU A 80 3.38 -18.98 -7.24
CA GLU A 80 3.97 -18.67 -5.94
C GLU A 80 2.93 -18.69 -4.79
N PRO A 81 3.36 -19.09 -3.58
CA PRO A 81 2.48 -19.13 -2.41
C PRO A 81 1.89 -17.76 -2.06
N THR A 82 0.68 -17.77 -1.53
CA THR A 82 -0.19 -16.59 -1.36
C THR A 82 0.24 -15.63 -0.24
N ALA A 83 1.17 -16.04 0.64
CA ALA A 83 1.70 -15.19 1.71
C ALA A 83 3.17 -15.54 2.02
N PRO A 84 4.01 -14.52 2.28
CA PRO A 84 5.39 -14.75 2.69
C PRO A 84 5.47 -15.37 4.09
N PRO A 85 6.53 -16.14 4.38
CA PRO A 85 6.71 -16.79 5.68
C PRO A 85 6.98 -15.75 6.79
N PRO A 86 6.60 -16.00 8.05
CA PRO A 86 6.75 -15.02 9.14
C PRO A 86 8.16 -14.41 9.30
N PRO A 87 9.27 -15.17 9.15
CA PRO A 87 10.61 -14.59 9.20
C PRO A 87 10.85 -13.51 8.13
N MET A 88 10.33 -13.70 6.92
CA MET A 88 10.43 -12.72 5.84
C MET A 88 9.61 -11.47 6.14
N VAL A 89 8.42 -11.65 6.72
CA VAL A 89 7.57 -10.53 7.17
C VAL A 89 8.29 -9.70 8.23
N ALA A 90 8.90 -10.35 9.22
CA ALA A 90 9.67 -9.67 10.26
C ALA A 90 10.90 -8.96 9.70
N ALA A 91 11.63 -9.59 8.77
CA ALA A 91 12.80 -8.99 8.13
C ALA A 91 12.43 -7.75 7.30
N PHE A 92 11.36 -7.85 6.50
CA PHE A 92 10.86 -6.72 5.71
C PHE A 92 10.41 -5.56 6.60
N TRP A 93 9.65 -5.86 7.66
CA TRP A 93 9.21 -4.82 8.60
C TRP A 93 10.40 -4.12 9.26
N ARG A 94 11.44 -4.86 9.68
CA ARG A 94 12.66 -4.27 10.25
C ARG A 94 13.40 -3.39 9.25
N ALA A 95 13.56 -3.85 8.00
CA ALA A 95 14.18 -3.05 6.94
C ALA A 95 13.40 -1.74 6.68
N ALA A 96 12.07 -1.82 6.63
CA ALA A 96 11.21 -0.65 6.52
C ALA A 96 11.36 0.31 7.71
N VAL A 97 11.42 -0.20 8.96
CA VAL A 97 11.67 0.63 10.14
C VAL A 97 13.00 1.37 10.02
N LEU A 98 14.09 0.67 9.66
CA LEU A 98 15.41 1.27 9.54
C LEU A 98 15.44 2.40 8.50
N PHE A 99 14.87 2.17 7.32
CA PHE A 99 14.78 3.17 6.26
C PHE A 99 13.96 4.40 6.71
N LEU A 100 12.78 4.15 7.29
CA LEU A 100 11.89 5.24 7.75
C LEU A 100 12.48 6.02 8.92
N CYS A 101 13.24 5.36 9.80
CA CYS A 101 13.98 6.05 10.86
C CYS A 101 15.03 7.00 10.29
N ALA A 102 15.76 6.59 9.26
CA ALA A 102 16.73 7.46 8.59
C ALA A 102 16.03 8.68 7.95
N GLU A 103 14.94 8.47 7.20
CA GLU A 103 14.18 9.55 6.55
C GLU A 103 13.55 10.54 7.54
N LEU A 104 13.08 10.06 8.70
CA LEU A 104 12.41 10.89 9.71
C LEU A 104 13.37 11.49 10.75
N GLY A 105 14.66 11.15 10.69
CA GLY A 105 15.63 11.47 11.74
C GLY A 105 15.20 10.93 13.11
N ALA A 106 14.74 9.67 13.14
CA ALA A 106 14.32 8.95 14.32
C ALA A 106 15.38 7.92 14.74
N ASP A 107 15.42 7.59 16.03
CA ASP A 107 16.29 6.52 16.52
C ASP A 107 15.70 5.14 16.22
N ALA A 108 16.42 4.34 15.44
CA ALA A 108 16.05 2.98 15.08
C ALA A 108 16.04 2.01 16.27
N GLN A 109 16.91 2.20 17.26
CA GLN A 109 16.92 1.36 18.47
C GLN A 109 15.62 1.57 19.26
N ILE A 110 15.17 2.82 19.40
CA ILE A 110 13.89 3.13 20.04
C ILE A 110 12.73 2.54 19.24
N ALA A 111 12.80 2.58 17.90
CA ALA A 111 11.75 2.05 17.03
C ALA A 111 11.65 0.52 17.07
N LEU A 112 12.79 -0.18 17.15
CA LEU A 112 12.86 -1.65 17.16
C LEU A 112 12.79 -2.27 18.56
N ALA A 113 12.90 -1.46 19.61
CA ALA A 113 12.80 -1.92 20.98
C ALA A 113 11.51 -2.75 21.21
N PRO A 114 11.59 -3.84 22.00
CA PRO A 114 10.41 -4.60 22.41
C PRO A 114 9.37 -3.70 23.06
N ASP A 115 8.11 -3.96 22.75
CA ASP A 115 7.01 -3.12 23.20
C ASP A 115 6.57 -3.54 24.62
N GLU A 116 7.30 -3.08 25.63
CA GLU A 116 7.02 -3.36 27.06
C GLU A 116 5.82 -2.56 27.61
N GLY A 117 4.93 -2.06 26.75
CA GLY A 117 3.77 -1.27 27.16
C GLY A 117 4.09 0.18 27.58
N SER A 118 5.33 0.61 27.45
CA SER A 118 5.81 1.94 27.83
C SER A 118 5.57 2.98 26.73
N SER A 119 4.31 3.40 26.58
CA SER A 119 3.98 4.60 25.81
C SER A 119 4.58 5.83 26.48
N ARG A 120 5.44 6.59 25.78
CA ARG A 120 6.03 7.84 26.26
C ARG A 120 5.59 9.00 25.34
N PRO A 121 4.31 9.40 25.41
CA PRO A 121 3.71 10.29 24.41
C PRO A 121 4.26 11.73 24.42
N MET A 122 5.05 12.12 25.44
CA MET A 122 5.68 13.45 25.54
C MET A 122 7.17 13.46 25.15
N ASP A 123 7.74 12.32 24.78
CA ASP A 123 9.13 12.23 24.33
C ASP A 123 9.19 12.38 22.80
N PRO A 124 9.80 13.47 22.27
CA PRO A 124 9.90 13.70 20.83
C PRO A 124 10.63 12.59 20.08
N ALA A 125 11.66 11.99 20.67
CA ALA A 125 12.41 10.89 20.04
C ALA A 125 11.53 9.65 19.95
N TRP A 126 10.78 9.36 21.01
CA TRP A 126 9.81 8.27 21.02
C TRP A 126 8.68 8.48 20.01
N MET A 127 8.16 9.70 19.87
CA MET A 127 7.10 10.02 18.89
C MET A 127 7.57 9.79 17.45
N LYS A 128 8.79 10.23 17.10
CA LYS A 128 9.39 9.97 15.79
C LYS A 128 9.58 8.47 15.52
N ALA A 129 10.10 7.74 16.51
CA ALA A 129 10.26 6.28 16.41
C ALA A 129 8.90 5.56 16.28
N ALA A 130 7.88 6.02 17.00
CA ALA A 130 6.52 5.50 16.90
C ALA A 130 5.91 5.76 15.51
N ARG A 131 6.15 6.94 14.92
CA ARG A 131 5.74 7.24 13.54
C ARG A 131 6.40 6.30 12.54
N ALA A 132 7.71 6.08 12.66
CA ALA A 132 8.43 5.13 11.81
C ALA A 132 7.85 3.71 11.90
N ARG A 133 7.58 3.21 13.11
CA ARG A 133 6.89 1.92 13.33
C ARG A 133 5.53 1.85 12.63
N GLN A 134 4.72 2.90 12.76
CA GLN A 134 3.37 2.93 12.18
C GLN A 134 3.42 2.84 10.66
N LEU A 135 4.28 3.65 10.03
CA LEU A 135 4.51 3.63 8.59
C LEU A 135 5.06 2.27 8.13
N ALA A 136 5.98 1.66 8.89
CA ALA A 136 6.52 0.34 8.58
C ALA A 136 5.47 -0.79 8.68
N PHE A 137 4.56 -0.74 9.66
CA PHE A 137 3.44 -1.69 9.73
C PHE A 137 2.54 -1.57 8.51
N TYR A 138 2.15 -0.35 8.15
CA TYR A 138 1.34 -0.08 6.97
C TYR A 138 2.05 -0.57 5.70
N LEU A 139 3.32 -0.19 5.52
CA LEU A 139 4.11 -0.57 4.36
C LEU A 139 4.25 -2.09 4.24
N THR A 140 4.57 -2.79 5.33
CA THR A 140 4.72 -4.26 5.30
C THR A 140 3.39 -4.93 4.96
N HIS A 141 2.29 -4.47 5.56
CA HIS A 141 0.95 -4.98 5.26
C HIS A 141 0.59 -4.82 3.78
N VAL A 142 0.89 -3.66 3.19
CA VAL A 142 0.56 -3.32 1.81
C VAL A 142 1.54 -3.94 0.81
N GLU A 143 2.84 -3.98 1.10
CA GLU A 143 3.81 -4.48 0.13
C GLU A 143 3.78 -6.01 0.07
N LEU A 144 3.80 -6.65 1.24
CA LEU A 144 3.84 -8.10 1.34
C LEU A 144 2.46 -8.76 1.26
N GLN A 145 1.38 -7.97 1.26
CA GLN A 145 0.01 -8.50 1.24
C GLN A 145 -0.26 -9.47 2.39
N VAL A 146 0.33 -9.23 3.56
CA VAL A 146 0.14 -10.07 4.75
C VAL A 146 -1.08 -9.62 5.54
N SER A 147 -1.75 -10.51 6.27
CA SER A 147 -2.83 -10.09 7.16
C SER A 147 -2.27 -9.28 8.35
N LEU A 148 -3.07 -8.39 8.94
CA LEU A 148 -2.67 -7.67 10.14
C LEU A 148 -2.36 -8.62 11.31
N THR A 149 -3.02 -9.79 11.36
CA THR A 149 -2.76 -10.84 12.35
C THR A 149 -1.36 -11.45 12.15
N ALA A 150 -1.05 -11.90 10.93
CA ALA A 150 0.25 -12.49 10.62
C ALA A 150 1.40 -11.49 10.82
N LEU A 151 1.17 -10.21 10.50
CA LEU A 151 2.13 -9.14 10.77
C LEU A 151 2.33 -8.90 12.27
N ALA A 152 1.24 -8.91 13.05
CA ALA A 152 1.33 -8.77 14.49
C ALA A 152 2.12 -9.92 15.14
N GLU A 153 1.87 -11.15 14.71
CA GLU A 153 2.62 -12.34 15.14
C GLU A 153 4.11 -12.24 14.77
N ALA A 154 4.41 -11.91 13.50
CA ALA A 154 5.78 -11.76 13.02
C ALA A 154 6.58 -10.70 13.78
N CYS A 155 5.92 -9.60 14.16
CA CYS A 155 6.52 -8.50 14.91
C CYS A 155 6.37 -8.62 16.42
N ARG A 156 5.84 -9.75 16.95
CA ARG A 156 5.61 -10.00 18.38
C ARG A 156 4.85 -8.85 19.06
N THR A 157 3.79 -8.39 18.44
CA THR A 157 2.99 -7.25 18.89
C THR A 157 1.49 -7.59 18.83
N SER A 158 0.63 -6.70 19.32
CA SER A 158 -0.81 -6.93 19.27
C SER A 158 -1.42 -6.54 17.91
N LYS A 159 -2.40 -7.32 17.45
CA LYS A 159 -3.18 -7.01 16.23
C LYS A 159 -3.83 -5.62 16.31
N GLN A 160 -4.32 -5.23 17.49
CA GLN A 160 -4.93 -3.92 17.71
C GLN A 160 -3.94 -2.78 17.44
N ARG A 161 -2.67 -2.93 17.83
CA ARG A 161 -1.63 -1.93 17.58
C ARG A 161 -1.33 -1.79 16.08
N VAL A 162 -1.18 -2.92 15.37
CA VAL A 162 -0.97 -2.91 13.90
C VAL A 162 -2.16 -2.28 13.20
N HIS A 163 -3.39 -2.61 13.61
CA HIS A 163 -4.61 -2.02 13.04
C HIS A 163 -4.68 -0.51 13.29
N LYS A 164 -4.41 -0.05 14.52
CA LYS A 164 -4.38 1.38 14.85
C LYS A 164 -3.33 2.11 14.02
N ALA A 165 -2.13 1.53 13.88
CA ALA A 165 -1.07 2.06 13.03
C ALA A 165 -1.52 2.21 11.57
N ALA A 166 -2.08 1.14 10.98
CA ALA A 166 -2.55 1.18 9.60
C ALA A 166 -3.62 2.26 9.38
N ARG A 167 -4.59 2.38 10.29
CA ARG A 167 -5.62 3.42 10.24
C ARG A 167 -5.02 4.82 10.34
N THR A 168 -4.12 5.06 11.31
CA THR A 168 -3.44 6.35 11.46
C THR A 168 -2.66 6.73 10.21
N VAL A 169 -2.02 5.78 9.54
CA VAL A 169 -1.31 6.07 8.29
C VAL A 169 -2.29 6.39 7.17
N GLU A 170 -3.40 5.66 7.04
CA GLU A 170 -4.44 5.95 6.03
C GLU A 170 -5.01 7.35 6.19
N ASP A 171 -5.28 7.78 7.43
CA ASP A 171 -5.76 9.14 7.72
C ASP A 171 -4.73 10.22 7.34
N LEU A 172 -3.44 9.87 7.22
CA LEU A 172 -2.35 10.78 6.85
C LEU A 172 -1.98 10.74 5.37
N ARG A 173 -2.52 9.80 4.59
CA ARG A 173 -2.14 9.63 3.18
C ARG A 173 -2.68 10.73 2.26
N ASP A 174 -3.60 11.56 2.74
CA ASP A 174 -3.99 12.77 2.02
C ASP A 174 -2.87 13.84 2.01
N ASP A 175 -1.83 13.68 2.83
CA ASP A 175 -0.61 14.48 2.79
C ASP A 175 0.35 13.94 1.69
N PRO A 176 0.63 14.73 0.62
CA PRO A 176 1.53 14.31 -0.46
C PRO A 176 2.95 13.96 0.01
N SER A 177 3.43 14.56 1.11
CA SER A 177 4.76 14.29 1.64
C SER A 177 4.86 12.88 2.25
N ILE A 178 3.78 12.42 2.89
CA ILE A 178 3.68 11.07 3.45
C ILE A 178 3.58 10.03 2.34
N ASP A 179 2.76 10.29 1.30
CA ASP A 179 2.62 9.36 0.19
C ASP A 179 3.94 9.23 -0.63
N ALA A 180 4.66 10.34 -0.83
CA ALA A 180 5.98 10.33 -1.43
C ALA A 180 7.01 9.57 -0.58
N LEU A 181 6.99 9.75 0.74
CA LEU A 181 7.87 9.02 1.66
C LEU A 181 7.60 7.50 1.61
N LEU A 182 6.34 7.10 1.64
CA LEU A 182 5.96 5.68 1.53
C LEU A 182 6.38 5.07 0.19
N THR A 183 6.29 5.84 -0.90
CA THR A 183 6.74 5.42 -2.22
C THR A 183 8.26 5.19 -2.24
N ARG A 184 9.06 6.11 -1.71
CA ARG A 184 10.52 5.94 -1.60
C ARG A 184 10.89 4.75 -0.73
N ALA A 185 10.22 4.59 0.42
CA ALA A 185 10.45 3.46 1.31
C ALA A 185 10.08 2.11 0.66
N ALA A 186 8.97 2.07 -0.09
CA ALA A 186 8.59 0.88 -0.85
C ALA A 186 9.66 0.50 -1.88
N ALA A 187 10.12 1.46 -2.68
CA ALA A 187 11.17 1.26 -3.68
C ALA A 187 12.46 0.72 -3.02
N ALA A 188 12.94 1.40 -1.98
CA ALA A 188 14.19 1.04 -1.29
C ALA A 188 14.15 -0.36 -0.65
N VAL A 189 13.05 -0.73 0.01
CA VAL A 189 12.96 -2.02 0.72
C VAL A 189 12.65 -3.18 -0.24
N THR A 190 11.98 -2.92 -1.36
CA THR A 190 11.66 -3.96 -2.35
C THR A 190 12.71 -4.11 -3.45
N GLY A 191 13.68 -3.19 -3.53
CA GLY A 191 14.68 -3.17 -4.60
C GLY A 191 14.11 -2.84 -5.98
N LYS A 192 12.93 -2.22 -6.03
CA LYS A 192 12.32 -1.74 -7.28
C LYS A 192 12.79 -0.31 -7.50
N ASP A 193 13.39 -0.04 -8.67
CA ASP A 193 13.64 1.33 -9.08
C ASP A 193 12.30 2.09 -9.19
N PRO A 194 12.26 3.37 -8.77
CA PRO A 194 11.05 4.19 -8.78
C PRO A 194 10.50 4.46 -10.19
#